data_AF-F8KYG0-F1
#
_entry.id   AF-F8KYG0-F1
#
_cell.length_a   1.000
_cell.length_b   1.000
_cell.length_c   1.000
_cell.angle_alpha   90.00
_cell.angle_beta   90.00
_cell.angle_gamma   90.00
#
_symmetry.space_group_name_H-M   'P 1'
#
loop_
_entity.id
_entity.type
_entity.pdbx_description
1 polymer ?
#
loop_
_entity_poly.entity_id
_entity_poly.type
_entity_poly.pdbx_seq_one_letter_code
_entity_poly.pdbx_strand_id
1 'polypeptide(L)'
;MTAPELLVNSLLNEIAARDEKIAARDKKIVNLQEQLEWFKRQIFGKRSERVVSDANSEQLMLAGFENLELQELEKKTVVSHSRKKPDRNGQDKISLPNDLPVRTTIIDIPDDQKICQETGQPLVQIGTEVSFKLAHEPGSYYIKEISS
;
A
#
# COMPACT_ATOMS: atom_id res chain seq x y z
N MET A 1 13.65 -26.09 62.97
CA MET A 1 13.21 -24.82 62.38
C MET A 1 11.85 -24.51 62.96
N THR A 2 11.68 -23.32 63.53
CA THR A 2 10.43 -22.93 64.20
C THR A 2 9.36 -22.59 63.15
N ALA A 3 8.08 -22.85 63.45
CA ALA A 3 6.95 -22.55 62.55
C ALA A 3 6.98 -21.15 61.89
N PRO A 4 7.39 -20.05 62.57
CA PRO A 4 7.55 -18.75 61.92
C PRO A 4 8.62 -18.70 60.82
N GLU A 5 9.74 -19.42 60.96
CA GLU A 5 10.81 -19.41 59.95
C GLU A 5 10.37 -20.07 58.63
N LEU A 6 9.55 -21.12 58.72
CA LEU A 6 9.00 -21.81 57.55
C LEU A 6 8.03 -20.91 56.78
N LEU A 7 7.22 -20.12 57.49
CA LEU A 7 6.31 -19.15 56.88
C LEU A 7 7.09 -18.03 56.17
N VAL A 8 8.12 -17.48 56.81
CA VAL A 8 8.97 -16.44 56.22
C VAL A 8 9.65 -16.96 54.95
N ASN A 9 10.21 -18.18 54.97
CA ASN A 9 10.83 -18.77 53.79
C ASN A 9 9.82 -19.03 52.65
N SER A 10 8.60 -19.45 52.98
CA SER A 10 7.52 -19.60 52.00
C SER A 10 7.17 -18.27 51.33
N LEU A 11 7.05 -17.19 52.12
CA LEU A 11 6.74 -15.86 51.61
C LEU A 11 7.89 -15.31 50.73
N LEU A 12 9.14 -15.53 51.11
CA LEU A 12 10.31 -15.13 50.32
C LEU A 12 10.34 -15.84 48.96
N ASN A 13 10.05 -17.15 48.95
CA ASN A 13 9.95 -17.91 47.69
C ASN A 13 8.81 -17.38 46.80
N GLU A 14 7.69 -17.00 47.41
CA GLU A 14 6.55 -16.46 46.66
C GLU A 14 6.85 -15.06 46.08
N ILE A 15 7.57 -14.21 46.82
CA ILE A 15 8.05 -12.91 46.33
C ILE A 15 9.01 -13.11 45.16
N ALA A 16 10.02 -13.98 45.31
CA ALA A 16 10.97 -14.28 44.24
C ALA A 16 10.28 -14.79 42.96
N ALA A 17 9.30 -15.70 43.11
CA ALA A 17 8.53 -16.22 41.98
C ALA A 17 7.64 -15.14 41.32
N ARG A 18 7.17 -14.14 42.09
CA ARG A 18 6.42 -13.00 41.54
C ARG A 18 7.35 -12.05 40.80
N ASP A 19 8.54 -11.76 41.33
CA ASP A 19 9.54 -10.89 40.71
C ASP A 19 10.06 -11.47 39.38
N GLU A 20 10.29 -12.78 39.31
CA GLU A 20 10.63 -13.45 38.05
C GLU A 20 9.53 -13.29 36.98
N LYS A 21 8.26 -13.42 37.39
CA LYS A 21 7.12 -13.23 36.48
C LYS A 21 7.00 -11.78 36.01
N ILE A 22 7.28 -10.81 36.88
CA ILE A 22 7.30 -9.39 36.54
C ILE A 22 8.41 -9.12 35.53
N ALA A 23 9.63 -9.56 35.81
CA ALA A 23 10.77 -9.39 34.91
C ALA A 23 10.54 -10.05 33.54
N ALA A 24 9.91 -11.23 33.49
CA ALA A 24 9.55 -11.89 32.23
C ALA A 24 8.49 -11.10 31.44
N ARG A 25 7.50 -10.53 32.13
CA ARG A 25 6.46 -9.68 31.51
C ARG A 25 7.05 -8.37 30.98
N ASP A 26 7.92 -7.72 31.74
CA ASP A 26 8.55 -6.46 31.34
C ASP A 26 9.42 -6.64 30.08
N LYS A 27 10.21 -7.72 30.02
CA LYS A 27 10.96 -8.08 28.80
C LYS A 27 10.04 -8.23 27.59
N LYS A 28 8.88 -8.86 27.78
CA LYS A 28 7.89 -9.05 26.71
C LYS A 28 7.25 -7.73 26.30
N ILE A 29 6.98 -6.84 27.24
CA ILE A 29 6.43 -5.50 26.98
C ILE A 29 7.41 -4.69 26.13
N VAL A 30 8.69 -4.64 26.50
CA VAL A 30 9.72 -3.93 25.73
C VAL A 30 9.81 -4.47 24.32
N ASN A 31 9.89 -5.79 24.16
CA ASN A 31 9.96 -6.42 22.84
C ASN A 31 8.73 -6.10 21.96
N LEU A 32 7.53 -6.11 22.55
CA LEU A 32 6.29 -5.75 21.83
C LEU A 32 6.25 -4.26 21.48
N GLN A 33 6.72 -3.38 22.35
CA GLN A 33 6.83 -1.95 22.09
C GLN A 33 7.77 -1.66 20.92
N GLU A 34 8.94 -2.30 20.88
CA GLU A 34 9.90 -2.17 19.78
C GLU A 34 9.29 -2.61 18.44
N GLN A 35 8.58 -3.75 18.42
CA GLN A 35 7.87 -4.22 17.22
C GLN A 35 6.79 -3.23 16.77
N LEU A 36 6.00 -2.69 17.71
CA LEU A 36 4.97 -1.69 17.39
C LEU A 36 5.58 -0.41 16.84
N GLU A 37 6.68 0.07 17.40
CA GLU A 37 7.41 1.22 16.85
C GLU A 37 7.94 0.93 15.45
N TRP A 38 8.49 -0.27 15.22
CA TRP A 38 8.96 -0.67 13.90
C TRP A 38 7.82 -0.68 12.87
N PHE A 39 6.67 -1.28 13.20
CA PHE A 39 5.49 -1.27 12.32
C PHE A 39 4.96 0.14 12.10
N LYS A 40 4.90 0.98 13.14
CA LYS A 40 4.51 2.39 13.01
C LYS A 40 5.43 3.14 12.04
N ARG A 41 6.74 2.89 12.07
CA ARG A 41 7.69 3.48 11.10
C ARG A 41 7.51 2.93 9.70
N GLN A 42 7.07 1.69 9.52
CA GLN A 42 6.79 1.14 8.18
C GLN A 42 5.50 1.68 7.56
N ILE A 43 4.45 1.83 8.38
CA ILE A 43 3.12 2.27 7.93
C ILE A 43 3.08 3.80 7.81
N PHE A 44 3.57 4.51 8.82
CA PHE A 44 3.48 5.96 8.95
C PHE A 44 4.82 6.68 8.84
N GLY A 45 5.93 5.96 8.72
CA GLY A 45 7.20 6.61 8.41
C GLY A 45 7.13 7.25 7.04
N LYS A 46 7.95 8.28 6.82
CA LYS A 46 8.08 8.95 5.53
C LYS A 46 8.42 7.91 4.47
N ARG A 47 7.41 7.43 3.76
CA ARG A 47 7.61 6.78 2.47
C ARG A 47 8.20 7.89 1.63
N SER A 48 9.48 7.81 1.32
CA SER A 48 10.02 8.56 0.20
C SER A 48 9.27 8.02 -1.01
N GLU A 49 8.13 8.63 -1.33
CA GLU A 49 7.61 8.55 -2.69
C GLU A 49 8.81 8.83 -3.59
N ARG A 50 8.97 7.98 -4.60
CA ARG A 50 9.99 8.15 -5.60
C ARG A 50 9.66 9.48 -6.29
N VAL A 51 10.23 10.57 -5.81
CA VAL A 51 10.18 11.86 -6.48
C VAL A 51 10.87 11.61 -7.80
N VAL A 52 10.07 11.46 -8.85
CA VAL A 52 10.56 11.47 -10.22
C VAL A 52 10.99 12.91 -10.45
N SER A 53 12.27 13.17 -10.19
CA SER A 53 12.94 14.48 -10.25
C SER A 53 12.98 15.11 -11.65
N ASP A 54 12.15 14.62 -12.57
CA ASP A 54 12.07 15.03 -13.97
C ASP A 54 10.73 15.71 -14.29
N ALA A 55 9.84 15.86 -13.30
CA ALA A 55 8.68 16.73 -13.42
C ALA A 55 9.12 18.17 -13.12
N ASN A 56 8.98 19.05 -14.12
CA ASN A 56 9.24 20.49 -14.04
C ASN A 56 8.98 21.06 -12.64
N SER A 57 10.03 21.52 -11.96
CA SER A 57 9.95 22.09 -10.61
C SER A 57 9.03 23.31 -10.53
N GLU A 58 8.80 23.98 -11.66
CA GLU A 58 7.87 25.11 -11.77
C GLU A 58 6.40 24.67 -11.68
N GLN A 59 6.08 23.43 -12.05
CA GLN A 59 4.69 22.93 -12.07
C GLN A 59 4.20 22.51 -10.67
N LEU A 60 5.11 22.39 -9.70
CA LEU A 60 4.82 22.03 -8.31
C LEU A 60 4.68 23.25 -7.38
N MET A 61 4.90 24.47 -7.88
CA MET A 61 4.75 25.68 -7.05
C MET A 61 3.30 26.15 -7.01
N LEU A 62 2.72 26.18 -5.81
CA LEU A 62 1.43 26.80 -5.55
C LEU A 62 1.63 28.32 -5.45
N ALA A 63 0.85 29.11 -6.20
CA ALA A 63 0.98 30.56 -6.18
C ALA A 63 0.81 31.12 -4.76
N GLY A 64 1.80 31.90 -4.29
CA GLY A 64 1.85 32.48 -2.94
C GLY A 64 2.71 31.72 -1.93
N PHE A 65 3.27 30.56 -2.30
CA PHE A 65 4.28 29.84 -1.51
C PHE A 65 5.61 29.85 -2.26
N GLU A 66 6.30 30.98 -2.21
CA GLU A 66 7.68 31.09 -2.69
C GLU A 66 8.59 30.25 -1.77
N ASN A 67 9.53 29.51 -2.38
CA ASN A 67 10.43 28.62 -1.65
C ASN A 67 11.21 29.40 -0.58
N LEU A 68 10.95 29.12 0.69
CA LEU A 68 11.89 29.44 1.76
C LEU A 68 13.20 28.73 1.43
N GLU A 69 14.31 29.47 1.39
CA GLU A 69 15.65 28.95 1.11
C GLU A 69 15.95 27.76 2.04
N LEU A 70 15.76 26.56 1.52
CA LEU A 70 16.14 25.34 2.20
C LEU A 70 17.66 25.33 2.23
N GLN A 71 18.24 25.51 3.41
CA GLN A 71 19.68 25.34 3.64
C GLN A 71 20.13 24.02 3.02
N GLU A 72 21.12 24.13 2.14
CA GLU A 72 21.66 23.01 1.40
C GLU A 72 22.43 22.09 2.35
N LEU A 73 21.72 21.13 2.94
CA LEU A 73 22.33 20.08 3.76
C LEU A 73 23.27 19.26 2.87
N GLU A 74 24.52 19.08 3.33
CA GLU A 74 25.54 18.30 2.63
C GLU A 74 25.01 16.90 2.30
N LYS A 75 24.78 16.66 1.00
CA LYS A 75 24.29 15.37 0.50
C LYS A 75 25.46 14.39 0.44
N LYS A 76 25.43 13.35 1.27
CA LYS A 76 26.39 12.25 1.18
C LYS A 76 26.04 11.35 -0.01
N THR A 77 26.95 11.24 -0.98
CA THR A 77 26.80 10.29 -2.09
C THR A 77 27.00 8.87 -1.56
N VAL A 78 26.00 8.03 -1.77
CA VAL A 78 26.04 6.59 -1.41
C VAL A 78 26.18 5.79 -2.70
N VAL A 79 27.02 4.75 -2.68
CA VAL A 79 27.27 3.87 -3.82
C VAL A 79 25.96 3.24 -4.29
N SER A 80 25.68 3.33 -5.59
CA SER A 80 24.52 2.71 -6.21
C SER A 80 24.62 1.19 -6.10
N HIS A 81 23.64 0.57 -5.45
CA HIS A 81 23.54 -0.88 -5.38
C HIS A 81 22.74 -1.39 -6.58
N SER A 82 23.26 -2.40 -7.28
CA SER A 82 22.50 -3.09 -8.32
C SER A 82 21.40 -3.93 -7.66
N ARG A 83 20.14 -3.68 -8.02
CA ARG A 83 19.02 -4.52 -7.61
C ARG A 83 18.78 -5.57 -8.69
N LYS A 84 18.63 -6.83 -8.27
CA LYS A 84 18.12 -7.89 -9.14
C LYS A 84 16.71 -7.51 -9.59
N LYS A 85 16.43 -7.56 -10.89
CA LYS A 85 15.06 -7.42 -11.39
C LYS A 85 14.23 -8.56 -10.78
N PRO A 86 13.11 -8.28 -10.10
CA PRO A 86 12.26 -9.33 -9.60
C PRO A 86 11.78 -10.16 -10.79
N ASP A 87 11.95 -11.48 -10.69
CA ASP A 87 11.36 -12.40 -11.64
C ASP A 87 9.84 -12.37 -11.42
N ARG A 88 9.12 -11.70 -12.31
CA ARG A 88 7.67 -11.59 -12.29
C ARG A 88 6.98 -12.82 -12.89
N ASN A 89 7.75 -13.84 -13.28
CA ASN A 89 7.23 -15.10 -13.79
C ASN A 89 6.89 -16.06 -12.63
N GLY A 90 6.18 -15.53 -11.63
CA GLY A 90 5.67 -16.32 -10.53
C GLY A 90 4.62 -17.32 -11.00
N GLN A 91 4.62 -18.48 -10.34
CA GLN A 91 3.62 -19.55 -10.45
C GLN A 91 2.17 -19.09 -10.20
N ASP A 92 2.00 -17.91 -9.60
CA ASP A 92 0.70 -17.25 -9.36
C ASP A 92 0.14 -16.51 -10.59
N LYS A 93 0.81 -16.59 -11.75
CA LYS A 93 0.30 -16.00 -12.99
C LYS A 93 -0.85 -16.86 -13.52
N ILE A 94 -2.07 -16.41 -13.30
CA ILE A 94 -3.26 -16.99 -13.93
C ILE A 94 -3.14 -16.76 -15.45
N SER A 95 -2.80 -17.81 -16.19
CA SER A 95 -2.79 -17.80 -17.64
C SER A 95 -4.19 -18.20 -18.12
N LEU A 96 -4.94 -17.25 -18.66
CA LEU A 96 -6.23 -17.54 -19.27
C LEU A 96 -6.00 -18.21 -20.64
N PRO A 97 -6.80 -19.22 -21.01
CA PRO A 97 -6.77 -19.78 -22.36
C PRO A 97 -7.23 -18.72 -23.38
N ASN A 98 -6.59 -18.71 -24.56
CA ASN A 98 -6.90 -17.76 -25.64
C ASN A 98 -8.27 -18.00 -26.31
N ASP A 99 -8.86 -19.19 -26.10
CA ASP A 99 -10.14 -19.60 -26.71
C ASP A 99 -11.36 -19.26 -25.82
N LEU A 100 -11.19 -18.34 -24.87
CA LEU A 100 -12.29 -17.94 -23.99
C LEU A 100 -13.25 -17.01 -24.75
N PRO A 101 -14.56 -17.28 -24.75
CA PRO A 101 -15.52 -16.45 -25.47
C PRO A 101 -15.49 -15.00 -24.96
N VAL A 102 -15.51 -14.02 -25.87
CA VAL A 102 -15.51 -12.59 -25.54
C VAL A 102 -16.91 -12.01 -25.75
N ARG A 103 -17.42 -11.27 -24.77
CA ARG A 103 -18.67 -10.53 -24.85
C ARG A 103 -18.40 -9.03 -24.67
N THR A 104 -18.63 -8.27 -25.73
CA THR A 104 -18.42 -6.82 -25.75
C THR A 104 -19.68 -6.07 -25.31
N THR A 105 -19.53 -5.11 -24.40
CA THR A 105 -20.58 -4.19 -23.94
C THR A 105 -20.13 -2.76 -24.21
N ILE A 106 -20.89 -2.04 -25.03
CA ILE A 106 -20.64 -0.64 -25.34
C ILE A 106 -21.43 0.22 -24.37
N ILE A 107 -20.75 1.10 -23.65
CA ILE A 107 -21.35 2.09 -22.75
C ILE A 107 -21.19 3.43 -23.43
N ASP A 108 -22.25 3.91 -24.07
CA ASP A 108 -22.27 5.19 -24.77
C ASP A 108 -23.42 6.05 -24.23
N ILE A 109 -23.30 7.37 -24.40
CA ILE A 109 -24.40 8.30 -24.14
C ILE A 109 -25.49 8.11 -25.20
N PRO A 110 -26.77 8.35 -24.86
CA PRO A 110 -27.85 8.26 -25.82
C PRO A 110 -27.74 9.35 -26.90
N ASP A 111 -28.29 9.10 -28.09
CA ASP A 111 -28.06 9.94 -29.28
C ASP A 111 -28.57 11.38 -29.13
N ASP A 112 -29.57 11.60 -28.28
CA ASP A 112 -30.08 12.92 -27.89
C ASP A 112 -29.07 13.75 -27.08
N GLN A 113 -28.15 13.11 -26.37
CA GLN A 113 -27.09 13.74 -25.58
C GLN A 113 -25.77 13.90 -26.35
N LYS A 114 -25.67 13.35 -27.57
CA LYS A 114 -24.53 13.53 -28.48
C LYS A 114 -24.52 14.89 -29.17
N ILE A 115 -25.47 15.76 -28.85
CA ILE A 115 -25.58 17.12 -29.39
C ILE A 115 -25.36 18.10 -28.24
N CYS A 116 -24.45 19.05 -28.42
CA CYS A 116 -24.21 20.09 -27.41
C CYS A 116 -25.47 20.97 -27.27
N GLN A 117 -26.00 21.08 -26.05
CA GLN A 117 -27.22 21.85 -25.77
C GLN A 117 -27.06 23.36 -26.02
N GLU A 118 -25.82 23.87 -25.95
CA GLU A 118 -25.50 25.29 -26.12
C GLU A 118 -25.20 25.68 -27.58
N THR A 119 -24.55 24.80 -28.34
CA THR A 119 -24.10 25.11 -29.71
C THR A 119 -24.84 24.34 -30.81
N GLY A 120 -25.63 23.32 -30.46
CA GLY A 120 -26.36 22.47 -31.42
C GLY A 120 -25.47 21.60 -32.31
N GLN A 121 -24.15 21.58 -32.05
CA GLN A 121 -23.19 20.79 -32.82
C GLN A 121 -23.04 19.37 -32.25
N PRO A 122 -22.75 18.37 -33.10
CA PRO A 122 -22.46 17.02 -32.63
C PRO A 122 -21.17 17.00 -31.80
N LEU A 123 -21.21 16.32 -30.67
CA LEU A 123 -20.05 16.09 -29.81
C LEU A 123 -19.05 15.19 -30.55
N VAL A 124 -17.77 15.51 -30.42
CA VAL A 124 -16.68 14.70 -30.96
C VAL A 124 -16.23 13.72 -29.89
N GLN A 125 -16.11 12.43 -30.24
CA GLN A 125 -15.55 11.43 -29.34
C GLN A 125 -14.06 11.71 -29.09
N ILE A 126 -13.66 11.84 -27.83
CA ILE A 126 -12.27 12.08 -27.43
C ILE A 126 -11.81 10.94 -26.54
N GLY A 127 -10.94 10.08 -27.07
CA GLY A 127 -10.44 8.91 -26.37
C GLY A 127 -11.47 7.78 -26.27
N THR A 128 -10.98 6.58 -26.01
CA THR A 128 -11.82 5.39 -25.75
C THR A 128 -11.10 4.54 -24.72
N GLU A 129 -11.82 4.12 -23.69
CA GLU A 129 -11.28 3.22 -22.67
C GLU A 129 -11.81 1.80 -22.92
N VAL A 130 -10.90 0.85 -23.13
CA VAL A 130 -11.24 -0.57 -23.32
C VAL A 130 -10.73 -1.36 -22.13
N SER A 131 -11.67 -2.01 -21.43
CA SER A 131 -11.39 -2.82 -20.24
C SER A 131 -11.82 -4.27 -20.45
N PHE A 132 -10.92 -5.23 -20.14
CA PHE A 132 -11.20 -6.66 -20.19
C PHE A 132 -11.35 -7.24 -18.78
N LYS A 133 -12.46 -7.94 -18.51
CA LYS A 133 -12.74 -8.57 -17.21
C LYS A 133 -13.14 -10.03 -17.38
N LEU A 134 -12.62 -10.93 -16.55
CA LEU A 134 -13.07 -12.32 -16.52
C LEU A 134 -14.44 -12.42 -15.84
N ALA A 135 -15.42 -13.01 -16.51
CA ALA A 135 -16.78 -13.23 -16.02
C ALA A 135 -17.12 -14.73 -16.04
N HIS A 136 -18.13 -15.11 -15.26
CA HIS A 136 -18.53 -16.51 -15.06
C HIS A 136 -20.05 -16.65 -15.12
N GLU A 137 -20.50 -17.66 -15.86
CA GLU A 137 -21.85 -18.21 -15.86
C GLU A 137 -21.80 -19.66 -15.37
N PRO A 138 -22.88 -20.21 -14.79
CA PRO A 138 -22.89 -21.61 -14.36
C PRO A 138 -22.44 -22.56 -15.49
N GLY A 139 -21.24 -23.12 -15.37
CA GLY A 139 -20.65 -24.04 -16.35
C GLY A 139 -19.77 -23.40 -17.43
N SER A 140 -19.55 -22.08 -17.44
CA SER A 140 -18.68 -21.42 -18.44
C SER A 140 -18.03 -20.13 -17.94
N TYR A 141 -16.82 -19.84 -18.44
CA TYR A 141 -16.14 -18.56 -18.25
C TYR A 141 -16.09 -17.79 -19.57
N TYR A 142 -16.15 -16.47 -19.51
CA TYR A 142 -16.06 -15.59 -20.68
C TYR A 142 -15.34 -14.28 -20.33
N ILE A 143 -14.71 -13.64 -21.31
CA ILE A 143 -14.11 -12.32 -21.17
C ILE A 143 -15.21 -11.28 -21.45
N LYS A 144 -15.48 -10.39 -20.52
CA LYS A 144 -16.31 -9.22 -20.74
C LYS A 144 -15.42 -8.05 -21.14
N GLU A 145 -15.55 -7.63 -22.39
CA GLU A 145 -14.95 -6.41 -22.91
C GLU A 145 -15.94 -5.26 -22.69
N ILE A 146 -15.46 -4.16 -22.12
CA ILE A 146 -16.26 -2.96 -21.85
C ILE A 146 -15.56 -1.80 -22.55
N SER A 147 -16.26 -1.15 -23.48
CA SER A 147 -15.81 0.05 -24.16
C SER A 147 -16.68 1.23 -23.74
N SER A 148 -16.06 2.30 -23.25
CA SER A 148 -16.70 3.57 -22.90
C SER A 148 -15.95 4.76 -23.48
#